data_AF-A0A3S4HYI2-F1
#
_entry.id   AF-A0A3S4HYI2-F1
#
_cell.length_a   1.000
_cell.length_b   1.000
_cell.length_c   1.000
_cell.angle_alpha   90.00
_cell.angle_beta   90.00
_cell.angle_gamma   90.00
#
_symmetry.space_group_name_H-M   'P 1'
#
loop_
_entity.id
_entity.type
_entity.pdbx_description
1 polymer ?
#
loop_
_entity_poly.entity_id
_entity_poly.type
_entity_poly.pdbx_seq_one_letter_code
_entity_poly.pdbx_strand_id
1 'polypeptide(L)'
;MGLDAEKFTHTVTQYNQACQPGHFDHTLLDDCATKNLTPAKTHWARPLDAPPYYGYALRPGITFTYLGLKVNERAAVHFAGHPSRNLFVAGEMMAGNVLGKGYTAGVGMSIGTTFGRIAGIEAARAAHKEAQHETA
;
A
#
# COMPACT_ATOMS: atom_id res chain seq x y z
N MET A 1 12.00 26.05 3.14
CA MET A 1 11.62 25.05 4.16
C MET A 1 11.52 25.62 5.57
N GLY A 2 12.05 26.81 5.88
CA GLY A 2 11.85 27.45 7.19
C GLY A 2 12.46 26.69 8.38
N LEU A 3 13.49 25.89 8.13
CA LEU A 3 14.18 25.11 9.16
C LEU A 3 15.24 25.97 9.84
N ASP A 4 15.44 25.74 11.13
CA ASP A 4 16.56 26.27 11.90
C ASP A 4 17.88 25.70 11.36
N ALA A 5 18.78 26.58 10.90
CA ALA A 5 20.00 26.18 10.21
C ALA A 5 20.99 25.42 11.12
N GLU A 6 21.09 25.80 12.39
CA GLU A 6 22.01 25.19 13.34
C GLU A 6 21.54 23.77 13.70
N LYS A 7 20.25 23.62 14.03
CA LYS A 7 19.64 22.31 14.33
C LYS A 7 19.67 21.38 13.13
N PHE A 8 19.39 21.91 11.94
CA PHE A 8 19.46 21.14 10.70
C PHE A 8 20.87 20.61 10.47
N THR A 9 21.88 21.48 10.55
CA THR A 9 23.28 21.10 10.35
C THR A 9 23.73 20.09 11.38
N HIS A 10 23.41 20.29 12.66
CA HIS A 10 23.70 19.34 13.74
C HIS A 10 23.12 17.94 13.45
N THR A 11 21.87 17.88 12.99
CA THR A 11 21.19 16.61 12.63
C THR A 11 21.93 15.90 11.51
N VAL A 12 22.30 16.61 10.44
CA VAL A 12 23.05 16.04 9.30
C VAL A 12 24.43 15.56 9.74
N THR A 13 25.15 16.34 10.56
CA THR A 13 26.45 15.95 11.10
C THR A 13 26.36 14.68 11.95
N GLN A 14 25.38 14.58 12.86
CA GLN A 14 25.18 13.39 13.69
C GLN A 14 24.86 12.16 12.84
N TYR A 15 23.98 12.31 11.84
CA TYR A 15 23.65 11.22 10.92
C TYR A 15 24.89 10.75 10.14
N ASN A 16 25.67 11.69 9.56
CA ASN A 16 26.88 11.37 8.80
C ASN A 16 27.94 10.67 9.66
N GLN A 17 28.12 11.08 10.92
CA GLN A 17 29.03 10.44 11.87
C GLN A 17 28.59 9.03 12.28
N ALA A 18 27.27 8.77 12.27
CA ALA A 18 26.73 7.46 12.62
C ALA A 18 26.88 6.43 11.50
N CYS A 19 26.92 6.86 10.22
CA CYS A 19 27.10 5.99 9.07
C CYS A 19 28.41 5.19 9.15
N GLN A 20 28.34 3.88 8.92
CA GLN A 20 29.50 2.99 8.88
C GLN A 20 29.90 2.69 7.42
N PRO A 21 31.19 2.40 7.14
CA PRO A 21 31.59 1.86 5.85
C PRO A 21 30.85 0.57 5.50
N GLY A 22 30.47 0.42 4.23
CA GLY A 22 29.80 -0.77 3.69
C GLY A 22 29.80 -0.73 2.16
N HIS A 23 29.27 -1.80 1.55
CA HIS A 23 29.07 -2.00 0.13
C HIS A 23 27.64 -1.64 -0.24
N PHE A 24 27.44 -0.40 -0.69
CA PHE A 24 26.12 0.07 -1.08
C PHE A 24 25.54 -0.72 -2.26
N ASP A 25 24.34 -1.28 -2.07
CA ASP A 25 23.52 -1.86 -3.13
C ASP A 25 22.05 -1.46 -2.92
N HIS A 26 21.56 -0.55 -3.76
CA HIS A 26 20.18 -0.06 -3.70
C HIS A 26 19.10 -1.12 -3.99
N THR A 27 19.46 -2.29 -4.53
CA THR A 27 18.50 -3.34 -4.94
C THR A 27 18.29 -4.43 -3.89
N LEU A 28 19.20 -4.51 -2.91
CA LEU A 28 19.21 -5.54 -1.88
C LEU A 28 19.38 -4.91 -0.50
N LEU A 29 19.09 -5.69 0.54
CA LEU A 29 19.45 -5.32 1.90
C LEU A 29 20.98 -5.35 2.04
N ASP A 30 21.62 -4.19 1.88
CA ASP A 30 23.07 -4.02 1.94
C ASP A 30 23.65 -3.98 3.38
N ASP A 31 24.97 -3.91 3.53
CA ASP A 31 25.63 -3.83 4.84
C ASP A 31 25.87 -2.38 5.33
N CYS A 32 25.31 -1.38 4.63
CA CYS A 32 25.44 0.02 5.00
C CYS A 32 24.49 0.39 6.14
N ALA A 33 25.01 0.46 7.37
CA ALA A 33 24.22 0.75 8.57
C ALA A 33 24.72 1.96 9.37
N THR A 34 23.87 2.49 10.26
CA THR A 34 24.28 3.45 11.30
C THR A 34 24.59 2.76 12.63
N LYS A 35 25.56 3.29 13.38
CA LYS A 35 25.81 2.95 14.79
C LYS A 35 25.56 4.15 15.68
N ASN A 36 25.14 3.91 16.92
CA ASN A 36 24.87 4.96 17.92
C ASN A 36 23.81 6.00 17.50
N LEU A 37 22.91 5.64 16.58
CA LEU A 37 21.76 6.46 16.16
C LEU A 37 20.46 5.74 16.51
N THR A 38 19.46 6.47 17.02
CA THR A 38 18.14 5.92 17.38
C THR A 38 17.02 6.64 16.63
N PRO A 39 16.18 5.94 15.84
CA PRO A 39 16.31 4.52 15.47
C PRO A 39 17.53 4.28 14.57
N ALA A 40 18.09 3.07 14.62
CA ALA A 40 19.16 2.69 13.71
C ALA A 40 18.62 2.57 12.28
N LYS A 41 19.37 3.08 11.31
CA LYS A 41 19.16 2.78 9.90
C LYS A 41 20.03 1.59 9.58
N THR A 42 19.42 0.41 9.43
CA THR A 42 20.15 -0.85 9.38
C THR A 42 20.68 -1.22 7.98
N HIS A 43 20.21 -0.53 6.94
CA HIS A 43 20.58 -0.74 5.53
C HIS A 43 20.51 0.60 4.77
N TRP A 44 21.24 0.70 3.67
CA TRP A 44 21.35 1.85 2.76
C TRP A 44 21.78 3.15 3.44
N ALA A 45 22.46 3.08 4.59
CA ALA A 45 22.96 4.25 5.30
C ALA A 45 24.16 4.84 4.57
N ARG A 46 23.97 5.99 3.95
CA ARG A 46 25.03 6.76 3.29
C ARG A 46 25.12 8.16 3.88
N PRO A 47 26.32 8.73 4.05
CA PRO A 47 26.49 10.14 4.39
C PRO A 47 25.80 11.06 3.37
N LEU A 48 25.28 12.19 3.87
CA LEU A 48 24.79 13.32 3.10
C LEU A 48 25.92 14.36 3.03
N ASP A 49 26.83 14.21 2.07
CA ASP A 49 28.06 15.02 1.95
C ASP A 49 28.33 15.58 0.54
N ALA A 50 27.51 15.20 -0.44
CA ALA A 50 27.63 15.63 -1.84
C ALA A 50 26.48 16.57 -2.23
N PRO A 51 26.73 17.89 -2.44
CA PRO A 51 25.73 18.81 -2.97
C PRO A 51 25.46 18.56 -4.47
N PRO A 52 24.35 19.08 -5.04
CA PRO A 52 23.32 19.91 -4.40
C PRO A 52 22.37 19.11 -3.49
N TYR A 53 21.95 19.73 -2.40
CA TYR A 53 20.98 19.14 -1.47
C TYR A 53 19.54 19.50 -1.84
N TYR A 54 18.63 18.56 -1.66
CA TYR A 54 17.20 18.72 -1.91
C TYR A 54 16.40 18.42 -0.66
N GLY A 55 15.24 19.07 -0.51
CA GLY A 55 14.33 18.83 0.58
C GLY A 55 12.88 18.88 0.12
N TYR A 56 12.08 17.93 0.60
CA TYR A 56 10.67 17.76 0.25
C TYR A 56 9.83 17.83 1.52
N ALA A 57 8.84 18.74 1.54
CA ALA A 57 7.88 18.78 2.64
C ALA A 57 6.88 17.63 2.48
N LEU A 58 6.87 16.70 3.43
CA LEU A 58 5.97 15.54 3.42
C LEU A 58 4.85 15.72 4.45
N ARG A 59 3.70 15.13 4.13
CA ARG A 59 2.56 14.99 5.05
C ARG A 59 1.98 13.60 4.86
N PRO A 60 1.51 12.92 5.92
CA PRO A 60 0.76 11.68 5.78
C PRO A 60 -0.50 11.94 4.95
N GLY A 61 -0.81 11.03 4.02
CA GLY A 61 -2.03 11.00 3.25
C GLY A 61 -2.75 9.67 3.45
N ILE A 62 -4.08 9.68 3.38
CA ILE A 62 -4.87 8.44 3.37
C ILE A 62 -4.59 7.71 2.06
N THR A 63 -4.04 6.50 2.13
CA THR A 63 -3.75 5.70 0.93
C THR A 63 -4.93 4.84 0.51
N PHE A 64 -5.65 4.24 1.45
CA PHE A 64 -6.77 3.32 1.20
C PHE A 64 -7.64 3.15 2.47
N THR A 65 -8.78 2.46 2.35
CA THR A 65 -9.79 2.34 3.43
C THR A 65 -10.14 0.89 3.73
N TYR A 66 -10.11 0.50 5.00
CA TYR A 66 -10.42 -0.88 5.40
C TYR A 66 -11.91 -1.23 5.37
N LEU A 67 -12.81 -0.24 5.33
CA LEU A 67 -14.24 -0.50 5.26
C LEU A 67 -14.65 -0.71 3.80
N GLY A 68 -15.43 -1.75 3.56
CA GLY A 68 -15.96 -2.09 2.25
C GLY A 68 -17.27 -2.87 2.39
N LEU A 69 -17.88 -3.17 1.24
CA LEU A 69 -19.07 -4.01 1.17
C LEU A 69 -18.69 -5.44 1.50
N LYS A 70 -19.49 -6.10 2.34
CA LYS A 70 -19.34 -7.54 2.60
C LYS A 70 -19.58 -8.30 1.29
N VAL A 71 -18.64 -9.16 0.92
CA VAL A 71 -18.79 -10.05 -0.24
C VAL A 71 -18.46 -11.50 0.11
N ASN A 72 -18.89 -12.42 -0.75
CA ASN A 72 -18.41 -13.81 -0.77
C ASN A 72 -17.29 -14.00 -1.79
N GLU A 73 -16.82 -15.25 -1.94
CA GLU A 73 -15.78 -15.64 -2.89
C GLU A 73 -16.15 -15.44 -4.36
N ARG A 74 -17.44 -15.20 -4.65
CA ARG A 74 -17.96 -14.85 -5.97
C ARG A 74 -18.13 -13.34 -6.18
N ALA A 75 -17.58 -12.53 -5.29
CA ALA A 75 -17.68 -11.06 -5.33
C ALA A 75 -19.11 -10.50 -5.19
N ALA A 76 -20.10 -11.32 -4.83
CA ALA A 76 -21.48 -10.87 -4.68
C ALA A 76 -21.63 -10.04 -3.39
N VAL A 77 -22.27 -8.88 -3.47
CA VAL A 77 -22.52 -8.00 -2.31
C VAL A 77 -23.57 -8.62 -1.40
N HIS A 78 -23.35 -8.63 -0.09
CA HIS A 78 -24.33 -9.13 0.87
C HIS A 78 -25.26 -8.03 1.38
N PHE A 79 -26.57 -8.26 1.28
CA PHE A 79 -27.62 -7.46 1.92
C PHE A 79 -28.30 -8.30 2.99
N ALA A 80 -28.36 -7.81 4.22
CA ALA A 80 -28.93 -8.55 5.36
C ALA A 80 -28.40 -9.99 5.49
N GLY A 81 -27.11 -10.20 5.18
CA GLY A 81 -26.46 -11.52 5.21
C GLY A 81 -26.63 -12.36 3.94
N HIS A 82 -27.51 -11.99 3.02
CA HIS A 82 -27.77 -12.74 1.78
C HIS A 82 -26.99 -12.16 0.60
N PRO A 83 -26.38 -13.00 -0.26
CA PRO A 83 -25.69 -12.52 -1.45
C PRO A 83 -26.69 -11.97 -2.47
N SER A 84 -26.37 -10.82 -3.05
CA SER A 84 -27.11 -10.23 -4.16
C SER A 84 -27.04 -11.13 -5.39
N ARG A 85 -28.13 -11.16 -6.16
CA ARG A 85 -28.21 -11.94 -7.41
C ARG A 85 -27.50 -11.27 -8.57
N ASN A 86 -27.35 -9.95 -8.54
CA ASN A 86 -26.90 -9.14 -9.68
C ASN A 86 -25.99 -7.96 -9.31
N LEU A 87 -25.57 -7.85 -8.05
CA LEU A 87 -24.60 -6.83 -7.61
C LEU A 87 -23.29 -7.48 -7.17
N PHE A 88 -22.22 -7.15 -7.88
CA PHE A 88 -20.87 -7.64 -7.63
C PHE A 88 -19.89 -6.47 -7.53
N VAL A 89 -18.88 -6.55 -6.66
CA VAL A 89 -17.88 -5.49 -6.49
C VAL A 89 -16.48 -6.06 -6.38
N ALA A 90 -15.50 -5.27 -6.80
CA ALA A 90 -14.08 -5.63 -6.78
C ALA A 90 -13.22 -4.45 -6.32
N GLY A 91 -11.94 -4.72 -6.08
CA GLY A 91 -10.97 -3.69 -5.68
C GLY A 91 -11.23 -3.16 -4.27
N GLU A 92 -10.97 -1.87 -4.07
CA GLU A 92 -11.01 -1.25 -2.73
C GLU A 92 -12.41 -1.35 -2.08
N MET A 93 -13.48 -1.36 -2.88
CA MET A 93 -14.86 -1.50 -2.40
C MET A 93 -15.12 -2.80 -1.61
N MET A 94 -14.27 -3.81 -1.75
CA MET A 94 -14.34 -5.05 -0.95
C MET A 94 -13.05 -5.37 -0.20
N ALA A 95 -11.99 -4.56 -0.32
CA ALA A 95 -10.66 -4.89 0.20
C ALA A 95 -10.66 -5.27 1.69
N GLY A 96 -11.55 -4.67 2.49
CA GLY A 96 -11.77 -5.02 3.90
C GLY A 96 -12.16 -6.47 4.19
N ASN A 97 -12.66 -7.23 3.21
CA ASN A 97 -12.97 -8.65 3.35
C ASN A 97 -11.71 -9.54 3.33
N VAL A 98 -10.60 -9.02 2.82
CA VAL A 98 -9.32 -9.73 2.69
C VAL A 98 -8.29 -9.18 3.67
N LEU A 99 -8.22 -7.86 3.78
CA LEU A 99 -7.26 -7.17 4.64
C LEU A 99 -8.00 -6.49 5.80
N GLY A 100 -8.02 -7.14 6.97
CA GLY A 100 -8.72 -6.61 8.15
C GLY A 100 -7.95 -5.53 8.92
N LYS A 101 -6.62 -5.51 8.81
CA LYS A 101 -5.73 -4.51 9.42
C LYS A 101 -4.34 -4.54 8.78
N GLY A 102 -3.63 -3.42 8.89
CA GLY A 102 -2.25 -3.30 8.41
C GLY A 102 -2.13 -3.27 6.89
N TYR A 103 -0.91 -3.15 6.39
CA TYR A 103 -0.64 -3.01 4.97
C TYR A 103 0.30 -4.10 4.49
N THR A 104 -0.11 -4.81 3.43
CA THR A 104 0.78 -5.71 2.69
C THR A 104 1.00 -5.10 1.31
N ALA A 105 2.24 -4.73 1.00
CA ALA A 105 2.55 -4.09 -0.26
C ALA A 105 2.09 -4.95 -1.46
N GLY A 106 1.46 -4.30 -2.45
CA GLY A 106 0.94 -4.97 -3.65
C GLY A 106 -0.43 -5.65 -3.50
N VAL A 107 -0.97 -5.80 -2.28
CA VAL A 107 -2.24 -6.53 -2.06
C VAL A 107 -3.43 -5.92 -2.81
N GLY A 108 -3.49 -4.60 -2.93
CA GLY A 108 -4.55 -3.92 -3.68
C GLY A 108 -4.59 -4.31 -5.15
N MET A 109 -3.42 -4.53 -5.77
CA MET A 109 -3.34 -5.03 -7.15
C MET A 109 -3.84 -6.48 -7.24
N SER A 110 -3.42 -7.34 -6.32
CA SER A 110 -3.87 -8.74 -6.29
C SER A 110 -5.39 -8.84 -6.10
N ILE A 111 -5.96 -8.06 -5.17
CA ILE A 111 -7.41 -7.98 -4.93
C ILE A 111 -8.12 -7.45 -6.18
N GLY A 112 -7.66 -6.32 -6.73
CA GLY A 112 -8.26 -5.70 -7.91
C GLY A 112 -8.27 -6.64 -9.12
N THR A 113 -7.15 -7.29 -9.42
CA THR A 113 -7.06 -8.21 -10.56
C THR A 113 -7.89 -9.47 -10.35
N THR A 114 -7.79 -10.10 -9.19
CA THR A 114 -8.47 -11.38 -8.92
C THR A 114 -9.98 -11.19 -8.82
N PHE A 115 -10.43 -10.29 -7.93
CA PHE A 115 -11.86 -10.04 -7.75
C PHE A 115 -12.46 -9.26 -8.91
N GLY A 116 -11.68 -8.45 -9.64
CA GLY A 116 -12.15 -7.82 -10.88
C GLY A 116 -12.54 -8.86 -11.92
N ARG A 117 -11.69 -9.88 -12.11
CA ARG A 117 -12.01 -11.01 -12.99
C ARG A 117 -13.23 -11.81 -12.51
N ILE A 118 -13.31 -12.11 -11.22
CA ILE A 118 -14.43 -12.86 -10.63
C ILE A 118 -15.74 -12.08 -10.79
N ALA A 119 -15.78 -10.82 -10.35
CA ALA A 119 -16.96 -9.98 -10.43
C ALA A 119 -17.44 -9.81 -11.88
N GLY A 120 -16.52 -9.65 -12.84
CA GLY A 120 -16.87 -9.57 -14.26
C GLY A 120 -17.52 -10.85 -14.80
N ILE A 121 -16.98 -12.03 -14.45
CA ILE A 121 -17.56 -13.33 -14.84
C ILE A 121 -18.95 -13.51 -14.23
N GLU A 122 -19.13 -13.19 -12.95
CA GLU A 122 -20.41 -13.37 -12.26
C GLU A 122 -21.47 -12.36 -12.72
N ALA A 123 -21.07 -11.11 -12.99
CA ALA A 123 -21.95 -10.12 -13.59
C ALA A 123 -22.47 -10.57 -14.96
N ALA A 124 -21.60 -11.10 -15.83
CA ALA A 124 -22.01 -11.64 -17.13
C ALA A 124 -22.98 -12.82 -16.99
N ARG A 125 -22.72 -13.74 -16.04
CA ARG A 125 -23.63 -14.86 -15.74
C ARG A 125 -24.98 -14.39 -15.23
N ALA A 126 -25.01 -13.37 -14.37
CA ALA A 126 -26.26 -12.80 -13.85
C ALA A 126 -27.09 -12.18 -14.98
N ALA A 127 -26.47 -11.38 -15.85
CA ALA A 127 -27.14 -10.75 -16.97
C ALA A 127 -27.80 -11.77 -17.93
N HIS A 128 -27.12 -12.88 -18.23
CA HIS A 128 -27.71 -13.94 -19.05
C HIS A 128 -28.93 -14.61 -18.40
N LYS A 129 -28.90 -14.82 -17.08
CA LYS A 129 -30.03 -15.42 -16.36
C LYS A 129 -31.23 -14.49 -16.28
N GLU A 130 -31.01 -13.20 -16.09
CA GLU A 130 -32.09 -12.20 -16.06
C GLU A 130 -32.80 -12.12 -17.43
N ALA A 131 -32.05 -12.12 -18.53
CA ALA A 131 -32.63 -12.15 -19.88
C ALA A 131 -33.49 -13.41 -20.15
N GLN A 132 -33.14 -14.55 -19.57
CA GLN A 132 -33.92 -15.79 -19.66
C GLN A 132 -35.20 -15.75 -18.83
N HIS A 133 -35.20 -15.07 -17.68
CA HIS A 133 -36.40 -14.87 -16.89
C HIS A 133 -37.38 -13.87 -17.53
N GLU A 134 -36.89 -12.88 -18.29
CA GLU A 134 -37.76 -11.94 -19.01
C GLU A 134 -38.41 -12.54 -20.26
N THR A 135 -37.82 -13.60 -20.82
CA THR A 135 -38.28 -14.26 -22.06
C THR A 135 -39.10 -15.52 -21.83
N ALA A 136 -39.26 -15.97 -20.58
CA ALA A 136 -40.05 -17.13 -20.16
C ALA A 136 -41.39 -16.70 -19.54
#